data_AF-A0A1D1XQR4-F1
#
_entry.id   AF-A0A1D1XQR4-F1
#
_cell.length_a   1.000
_cell.length_b   1.000
_cell.length_c   1.000
_cell.angle_alpha   90.00
_cell.angle_beta   90.00
_cell.angle_gamma   90.00
#
_symmetry.space_group_name_H-M   'P 1'
#
loop_
_entity.id
_entity.type
_entity.pdbx_description
1 polymer ?
#
loop_
_entity_poly.entity_id
_entity_poly.type
_entity_poly.pdbx_seq_one_letter_code
_entity_poly.pdbx_strand_id
1 'polypeptide(L)'
;HSLSTSAESPTSNMQSVLLLLSFLLLSHGGASGASDVVVDGNGDEVKAGQLYYVWPPLIGNDGLFLGSQKESCPLYVVSAIASTHNPDPLAFFPENSSVHSQDPVREGDTLFIKFSIPTACPQSSVWNYDVETSFVGTGGTTAPASGPNYSRFAIFKSEVPHPPHNTTYYFKSCPCGVGVESPTCRMGCLTSLGLNNFNGHFVLSGSGNNGNDWVFVKAQKEGAMGSKIRPVASRAKA
;
A
#
# COMPACT_ATOMS: atom_id res chain seq x y z
N HIS A 1 -8.15 -2.72 80.77
CA HIS A 1 -8.12 -3.01 79.33
C HIS A 1 -8.46 -1.74 78.56
N SER A 2 -7.44 -1.12 78.00
CA SER A 2 -7.49 0.14 77.26
C SER A 2 -7.80 -0.11 75.78
N LEU A 3 -8.92 0.42 75.30
CA LEU A 3 -9.27 0.48 73.87
C LEU A 3 -8.72 1.79 73.30
N SER A 4 -7.76 1.69 72.38
CA SER A 4 -7.31 2.82 71.55
C SER A 4 -8.06 2.75 70.22
N THR A 5 -8.86 3.78 69.93
CA THR A 5 -9.44 4.02 68.61
C THR A 5 -8.48 4.89 67.81
N SER A 6 -7.90 4.32 66.74
CA SER A 6 -7.09 5.06 65.77
C SER A 6 -8.01 5.85 64.84
N ALA A 7 -7.84 7.17 64.80
CA ALA A 7 -8.52 8.05 63.85
C ALA A 7 -7.83 7.95 62.47
N GLU A 8 -8.57 7.48 61.46
CA GLU A 8 -8.11 7.40 60.08
C GLU A 8 -8.20 8.79 59.42
N SER A 9 -7.07 9.27 58.86
CA SER A 9 -6.94 10.60 58.27
C SER A 9 -7.59 10.66 56.87
N PRO A 10 -8.50 11.62 56.59
CA PRO A 10 -9.27 11.70 55.34
C PRO A 10 -8.48 12.15 54.11
N THR A 11 -7.16 12.37 54.23
CA THR A 11 -6.32 12.93 53.16
C THR A 11 -5.82 11.89 52.14
N SER A 12 -5.81 10.60 52.51
CA SER A 12 -5.33 9.50 51.65
C SER A 12 -6.27 9.25 50.45
N ASN A 13 -7.59 9.37 50.65
CA ASN A 13 -8.58 9.05 49.62
C ASN A 13 -8.58 10.06 48.47
N MET A 14 -8.30 11.34 48.73
CA MET A 14 -8.31 12.37 47.68
C MET A 14 -7.08 12.26 46.76
N GLN A 15 -5.91 11.90 47.31
CA GLN A 15 -4.69 11.66 46.51
C GLN A 15 -4.80 10.41 45.63
N SER A 16 -5.35 9.31 46.14
CA SER A 16 -5.59 8.10 45.34
C SER A 16 -6.58 8.36 44.20
N VAL A 17 -7.65 9.13 44.44
CA VAL A 17 -8.61 9.50 43.40
C VAL A 17 -7.96 10.38 42.32
N LEU A 18 -7.14 11.36 42.69
CA LEU A 18 -6.41 12.20 41.75
C LEU A 18 -5.40 11.41 40.90
N LEU A 19 -4.73 10.40 41.47
CA LEU A 19 -3.81 9.51 40.76
C LEU A 19 -4.54 8.55 39.80
N LEU A 20 -5.72 8.07 40.17
CA LEU A 20 -6.57 7.25 39.30
C LEU A 20 -7.15 8.07 38.13
N LEU A 21 -7.56 9.32 38.37
CA LEU A 21 -8.03 10.21 37.30
C LEU A 21 -6.92 10.60 36.33
N SER A 22 -5.68 10.85 36.80
CA SER A 22 -4.56 11.14 35.90
C SER A 22 -4.17 9.92 35.05
N PHE A 23 -4.21 8.71 35.60
CA PHE A 23 -4.01 7.47 34.82
C PHE A 23 -5.09 7.25 33.76
N LEU A 24 -6.35 7.60 34.04
CA LEU A 24 -7.47 7.50 33.09
C LEU A 24 -7.41 8.56 31.98
N LEU A 25 -6.85 9.73 32.26
CA LEU A 25 -6.65 10.79 31.26
C LEU A 25 -5.44 10.51 30.35
N LEU A 26 -4.41 9.81 30.85
CA LEU A 26 -3.26 9.35 30.05
C LEU A 26 -3.60 8.17 29.12
N SER A 27 -4.64 7.39 29.44
CA SER A 27 -5.04 6.23 28.62
C SER A 27 -5.97 6.55 27.44
N HIS A 28 -6.46 7.80 27.33
CA HIS A 28 -7.35 8.24 26.25
C HIS A 28 -6.66 9.09 25.16
N GLY A 29 -5.32 9.12 25.15
CA GLY A 29 -4.52 9.81 24.14
C GLY A 29 -4.27 9.00 22.87
N GLY A 30 -5.27 8.29 22.35
CA GLY A 30 -5.21 7.75 20.99
C GLY A 30 -5.61 8.85 20.02
N ALA A 31 -4.68 9.74 19.66
CA ALA A 31 -4.90 10.64 18.54
C ALA A 31 -5.14 9.78 17.30
N SER A 32 -6.41 9.63 16.89
CA SER A 32 -6.75 9.19 15.54
C SER A 32 -6.39 10.34 14.61
N GLY A 33 -5.08 10.52 14.37
CA GLY A 33 -4.61 11.32 13.25
C GLY A 33 -5.18 10.66 12.00
N ALA A 34 -5.95 11.41 11.21
CA ALA A 34 -6.36 10.93 9.90
C ALA A 34 -5.09 10.56 9.14
N SER A 35 -5.03 9.33 8.62
CA SER A 35 -3.83 8.88 7.92
C SER A 35 -3.57 9.74 6.68
N ASP A 36 -2.29 10.00 6.40
CA ASP A 36 -1.86 10.87 5.31
C ASP A 36 -2.28 10.31 3.94
N VAL A 37 -2.52 11.22 3.00
CA VAL A 37 -2.91 10.84 1.63
C VAL A 37 -1.67 10.43 0.83
N VAL A 38 -1.78 9.31 0.12
CA VAL A 38 -0.78 8.84 -0.83
C VAL A 38 -0.84 9.72 -2.09
N VAL A 39 0.33 10.19 -2.56
CA VAL A 39 0.45 11.03 -3.76
C VAL A 39 1.27 10.35 -4.85
N ASP A 40 1.05 10.73 -6.10
CA ASP A 40 1.80 10.27 -7.25
C ASP A 40 3.08 11.10 -7.47
N GLY A 41 3.87 10.75 -8.49
CA GLY A 41 5.12 11.42 -8.82
C GLY A 41 4.98 12.90 -9.21
N ASN A 42 3.77 13.37 -9.51
CA ASN A 42 3.48 14.80 -9.75
C ASN A 42 2.99 15.51 -8.48
N GLY A 43 2.78 14.78 -7.38
CA GLY A 43 2.20 15.29 -6.14
C GLY A 43 0.68 15.29 -6.11
N ASP A 44 0.01 14.71 -7.11
CA ASP A 44 -1.44 14.58 -7.13
C ASP A 44 -1.87 13.38 -6.27
N GLU A 45 -3.06 13.43 -5.67
CA GLU A 45 -3.59 12.32 -4.88
C GLU A 45 -3.70 11.02 -5.71
N VAL A 46 -3.25 9.92 -5.14
CA VAL A 46 -3.54 8.58 -5.66
C VAL A 46 -4.99 8.25 -5.35
N LYS A 47 -5.79 7.98 -6.37
CA LYS A 47 -7.24 7.77 -6.26
C LYS A 47 -7.61 6.32 -6.50
N ALA A 48 -8.54 5.82 -5.69
CA ALA A 48 -9.10 4.49 -5.84
C ALA A 48 -9.60 4.24 -7.27
N GLY A 49 -9.33 3.05 -7.81
CA GLY A 49 -9.77 2.63 -9.15
C GLY A 49 -9.12 3.34 -10.35
N GLN A 50 -8.31 4.39 -10.16
CA GLN A 50 -7.51 4.94 -11.25
C GLN A 50 -6.28 4.08 -11.52
N LEU A 51 -5.80 4.14 -12.76
CA LEU A 51 -4.68 3.35 -13.22
C LEU A 51 -3.36 4.09 -12.94
N TYR A 52 -2.41 3.36 -12.36
CA TYR A 52 -1.07 3.82 -12.07
C TYR A 52 -0.05 2.77 -12.55
N TYR A 53 1.06 3.25 -13.06
CA TYR A 53 2.29 2.48 -13.17
C TYR A 53 3.07 2.61 -11.85
N VAL A 54 3.69 1.53 -11.42
CA VAL A 54 4.55 1.51 -10.24
C VAL A 54 6.00 1.43 -10.72
N TRP A 55 6.75 2.51 -10.52
CA TRP A 55 8.13 2.65 -10.96
C TRP A 55 9.08 2.67 -9.77
N PRO A 56 10.29 2.09 -9.88
CA PRO A 56 11.35 2.36 -8.93
C PRO A 56 11.74 3.85 -9.00
N PRO A 57 12.16 4.46 -7.88
CA PRO A 57 12.53 5.88 -7.85
C PRO A 57 13.87 6.18 -8.52
N LEU A 58 14.73 5.17 -8.70
CA LEU A 58 16.04 5.28 -9.33
C LEU A 58 16.07 4.53 -10.66
N ILE A 59 16.78 5.10 -11.63
CA ILE A 59 16.97 4.55 -12.98
C ILE A 59 17.79 3.26 -12.88
N GLY A 60 17.40 2.21 -13.61
CA GLY A 60 18.15 0.96 -13.74
C GLY A 60 17.37 -0.31 -13.36
N ASN A 61 16.27 -0.14 -12.62
CA ASN A 61 15.25 -1.17 -12.41
C ASN A 61 14.02 -0.83 -13.26
N ASP A 62 13.26 -1.84 -13.65
CA ASP A 62 11.99 -1.64 -14.35
C ASP A 62 10.83 -1.56 -13.35
N GLY A 63 9.68 -1.07 -13.77
CA GLY A 63 8.49 -1.05 -12.93
C GLY A 63 7.92 -2.46 -12.69
N LEU A 64 6.72 -2.49 -12.13
CA LEU A 64 6.04 -3.75 -11.82
C LEU A 64 5.22 -4.29 -13.01
N PHE A 65 5.33 -5.60 -13.23
CA PHE A 65 4.65 -6.35 -14.28
C PHE A 65 4.03 -7.63 -13.72
N LEU A 66 3.16 -8.25 -14.51
CA LEU A 66 2.80 -9.65 -14.35
C LEU A 66 3.77 -10.55 -15.12
N GLY A 67 4.41 -11.47 -14.41
CA GLY A 67 5.32 -12.47 -14.97
C GLY A 67 4.88 -13.88 -14.65
N SER A 68 5.20 -14.83 -15.51
CA SER A 68 5.06 -16.26 -15.21
C SER A 68 6.43 -16.89 -15.01
N GLN A 69 6.49 -17.98 -14.26
CA GLN A 69 7.63 -18.87 -14.31
C GLN A 69 7.31 -20.04 -15.23
N LYS A 70 7.99 -20.13 -16.37
CA LYS A 70 7.77 -21.21 -17.36
C LYS A 70 6.31 -21.29 -17.85
N GLU A 71 5.67 -20.14 -18.09
CA GLU A 71 4.29 -20.06 -18.63
C GLU A 71 3.23 -20.73 -17.75
N SER A 72 3.50 -20.87 -16.45
CA SER A 72 2.55 -21.41 -15.48
C SER A 72 1.68 -20.31 -14.85
N CYS A 73 0.51 -20.73 -14.35
CA CYS A 73 -0.37 -19.91 -13.52
C CYS A 73 -0.30 -20.40 -12.05
N PRO A 74 -0.53 -19.53 -11.05
CA PRO A 74 -0.83 -18.09 -11.18
C PRO A 74 0.37 -17.25 -11.64
N LEU A 75 0.11 -16.03 -12.09
CA LEU A 75 1.17 -15.07 -12.40
C LEU A 75 1.75 -14.49 -11.09
N TYR A 76 2.98 -14.03 -11.17
CA TYR A 76 3.69 -13.36 -10.09
C TYR A 76 3.88 -11.88 -10.40
N VAL A 77 4.01 -11.08 -9.35
CA VAL A 77 4.39 -9.68 -9.46
C VAL A 77 5.91 -9.61 -9.59
N VAL A 78 6.38 -9.10 -10.71
CA VAL A 78 7.81 -9.07 -11.05
C VAL A 78 8.27 -7.68 -11.46
N SER A 79 9.58 -7.46 -11.41
CA SER A 79 10.27 -6.35 -12.06
C SER A 79 11.22 -6.94 -13.10
N ALA A 80 11.09 -6.53 -14.35
CA ALA A 80 12.01 -6.94 -15.41
C ALA A 80 13.33 -6.16 -15.29
N ILE A 81 14.41 -6.70 -15.83
CA ILE A 81 15.61 -5.90 -16.09
C ILE A 81 15.55 -5.58 -17.59
N ALA A 82 15.08 -4.38 -17.93
CA ALA A 82 14.93 -3.86 -19.30
C ALA A 82 13.79 -4.48 -20.15
N SER A 83 12.54 -4.17 -19.80
CA SER A 83 11.44 -4.22 -20.76
C SER A 83 11.46 -2.96 -21.66
N THR A 84 11.14 -3.15 -22.94
CA THR A 84 10.95 -2.07 -23.92
C THR A 84 9.57 -1.40 -23.82
N HIS A 85 8.73 -1.84 -22.89
CA HIS A 85 7.36 -1.39 -22.70
C HIS A 85 7.16 -0.84 -21.29
N ASN A 86 6.15 0.01 -21.12
CA ASN A 86 5.76 0.53 -19.82
C ASN A 86 5.35 -0.63 -18.87
N PRO A 87 5.53 -0.45 -17.55
CA PRO A 87 4.99 -1.34 -16.52
C PRO A 87 3.52 -1.64 -16.73
N ASP A 88 3.04 -2.77 -16.22
CA ASP A 88 1.63 -3.08 -16.32
C ASP A 88 0.82 -2.13 -15.41
N PRO A 89 -0.24 -1.47 -15.93
CA PRO A 89 -1.05 -0.58 -15.12
C PRO A 89 -1.80 -1.38 -14.06
N LEU A 90 -1.86 -0.83 -12.85
CA LEU A 90 -2.65 -1.37 -11.74
C LEU A 90 -3.52 -0.30 -11.09
N ALA A 91 -4.49 -0.74 -10.30
CA ALA A 91 -5.36 0.12 -9.51
C ALA A 91 -5.38 -0.31 -8.05
N PHE A 92 -5.60 0.68 -7.19
CA PHE A 92 -5.75 0.51 -5.75
C PHE A 92 -7.24 0.53 -5.37
N PHE A 93 -7.63 -0.35 -4.45
CA PHE A 93 -9.01 -0.47 -3.97
C PHE A 93 -8.98 -0.47 -2.43
N PRO A 94 -9.06 0.70 -1.78
CA PRO A 94 -9.12 0.79 -0.33
C PRO A 94 -10.31 0.00 0.22
N GLU A 95 -10.11 -0.75 1.29
CA GLU A 95 -11.15 -1.63 1.83
C GLU A 95 -12.33 -0.87 2.42
N ASN A 96 -12.08 0.33 2.95
CA ASN A 96 -13.10 1.23 3.48
C ASN A 96 -13.75 2.13 2.39
N SER A 97 -13.32 2.01 1.14
CA SER A 97 -13.89 2.83 0.05
C SER A 97 -15.22 2.23 -0.42
N SER A 98 -16.24 3.08 -0.60
CA SER A 98 -17.43 2.64 -1.33
C SER A 98 -17.01 2.28 -2.76
N VAL A 99 -17.62 1.24 -3.33
CA VAL A 99 -17.28 0.62 -4.64
C VAL A 99 -17.29 1.61 -5.82
N HIS A 100 -17.78 2.84 -5.63
CA HIS A 100 -17.90 3.89 -6.63
C HIS A 100 -17.05 5.14 -6.38
N SER A 101 -16.21 5.13 -5.33
CA SER A 101 -15.51 6.33 -4.92
C SER A 101 -14.14 6.47 -5.59
N GLN A 102 -13.82 7.69 -6.01
CA GLN A 102 -12.48 8.11 -6.43
C GLN A 102 -11.71 8.63 -5.20
N ASP A 103 -11.95 7.98 -4.05
CA ASP A 103 -11.43 8.43 -2.77
C ASP A 103 -9.90 8.33 -2.76
N PRO A 104 -9.22 9.26 -2.07
CA PRO A 104 -7.78 9.20 -1.93
C PRO A 104 -7.37 7.92 -1.20
N VAL A 105 -6.34 7.26 -1.71
CA VAL A 105 -5.65 6.18 -1.00
C VAL A 105 -4.91 6.80 0.18
N ARG A 106 -5.06 6.19 1.36
CA ARG A 106 -4.43 6.65 2.60
C ARG A 106 -3.29 5.71 2.99
N GLU A 107 -2.28 6.30 3.61
CA GLU A 107 -1.14 5.57 4.14
C GLU A 107 -1.59 4.58 5.22
N GLY A 108 -0.99 3.39 5.32
CA GLY A 108 -1.27 2.42 6.38
C GLY A 108 -2.65 1.75 6.36
N ASP A 109 -3.66 2.35 5.72
CA ASP A 109 -4.98 1.76 5.51
C ASP A 109 -4.89 0.57 4.55
N THR A 110 -5.61 -0.50 4.84
CA THR A 110 -5.58 -1.69 3.98
C THR A 110 -6.35 -1.48 2.69
N LEU A 111 -5.75 -2.00 1.63
CA LEU A 111 -6.28 -1.95 0.28
C LEU A 111 -5.98 -3.24 -0.47
N PHE A 112 -6.68 -3.43 -1.57
CA PHE A 112 -6.39 -4.45 -2.57
C PHE A 112 -5.71 -3.83 -3.77
N ILE A 113 -4.78 -4.56 -4.37
CA ILE A 113 -4.03 -4.13 -5.56
C ILE A 113 -4.39 -5.08 -6.70
N LYS A 114 -4.76 -4.53 -7.86
CA LYS A 114 -5.15 -5.34 -9.01
C LYS A 114 -4.52 -4.78 -10.28
N PHE A 115 -3.84 -5.63 -11.05
CA PHE A 115 -3.41 -5.29 -12.39
C PHE A 115 -4.60 -5.20 -13.35
N SER A 116 -4.60 -4.18 -14.19
CA SER A 116 -5.67 -3.85 -15.14
C SER A 116 -5.29 -4.22 -16.57
N ILE A 117 -4.73 -5.42 -16.74
CA ILE A 117 -4.40 -6.01 -18.04
C ILE A 117 -5.11 -7.36 -18.22
N PRO A 118 -5.47 -7.73 -19.45
CA PRO A 118 -5.96 -9.07 -19.73
C PRO A 118 -4.83 -10.08 -19.52
N THR A 119 -5.17 -11.25 -18.98
CA THR A 119 -4.23 -12.37 -18.79
C THR A 119 -4.84 -13.65 -19.34
N ALA A 120 -3.99 -14.62 -19.68
CA ALA A 120 -4.45 -15.96 -20.08
C ALA A 120 -4.76 -16.87 -18.88
N CYS A 121 -4.37 -16.46 -17.67
CA CYS A 121 -4.59 -17.23 -16.45
C CYS A 121 -6.05 -17.09 -15.96
N PRO A 122 -6.69 -18.18 -15.50
CA PRO A 122 -8.08 -18.13 -15.03
C PRO A 122 -8.25 -17.40 -13.68
N GLN A 123 -7.17 -17.22 -12.93
CA GLN A 123 -7.17 -16.54 -11.64
C GLN A 123 -7.36 -15.02 -11.80
N SER A 124 -7.89 -14.37 -10.76
CA SER A 124 -7.95 -12.91 -10.71
C SER A 124 -6.55 -12.28 -10.82
N SER A 125 -6.46 -11.05 -11.32
CA SER A 125 -5.23 -10.24 -11.30
C SER A 125 -5.03 -9.48 -9.98
N VAL A 126 -5.81 -9.81 -8.94
CA VAL A 126 -5.67 -9.23 -7.59
C VAL A 126 -4.45 -9.86 -6.95
N TRP A 127 -3.61 -9.03 -6.35
CA TRP A 127 -2.42 -9.45 -5.64
C TRP A 127 -2.77 -10.36 -4.46
N ASN A 128 -1.94 -11.36 -4.22
CA ASN A 128 -2.03 -12.23 -3.08
C ASN A 128 -0.63 -12.57 -2.56
N TYR A 129 -0.39 -12.32 -1.28
CA TYR A 129 0.85 -12.74 -0.62
C TYR A 129 0.76 -14.23 -0.26
N ASP A 130 1.66 -15.03 -0.81
CA ASP A 130 1.79 -16.43 -0.45
C ASP A 130 2.78 -16.55 0.71
N VAL A 131 2.29 -16.98 1.87
CA VAL A 131 3.10 -17.13 3.09
C VAL A 131 4.10 -18.27 3.01
N GLU A 132 3.88 -19.27 2.16
CA GLU A 132 4.78 -20.42 2.01
C GLU A 132 5.98 -20.06 1.13
N THR A 133 5.73 -19.43 0.00
CA THR A 133 6.79 -18.99 -0.92
C THR A 133 7.36 -17.61 -0.57
N SER A 134 6.65 -16.84 0.28
CA SER A 134 6.90 -15.42 0.55
C SER A 134 6.77 -14.52 -0.68
N PHE A 135 6.17 -14.99 -1.78
CA PHE A 135 6.02 -14.23 -3.02
C PHE A 135 4.67 -13.53 -3.10
N VAL A 136 4.61 -12.46 -3.88
CA VAL A 136 3.36 -11.84 -4.30
C VAL A 136 2.97 -12.43 -5.65
N GLY A 137 1.89 -13.20 -5.63
CA GLY A 137 1.24 -13.78 -6.80
C GLY A 137 -0.06 -13.06 -7.15
N THR A 138 -0.75 -13.59 -8.15
CA THR A 138 -2.14 -13.25 -8.46
C THR A 138 -3.11 -14.32 -7.96
N GLY A 139 -4.42 -14.10 -8.11
CA GLY A 139 -5.47 -15.00 -7.61
C GLY A 139 -6.04 -14.59 -6.25
N GLY A 140 -5.75 -13.37 -5.80
CA GLY A 140 -6.35 -12.80 -4.60
C GLY A 140 -7.82 -12.44 -4.75
N THR A 141 -8.38 -11.88 -3.68
CA THR A 141 -9.77 -11.42 -3.62
C THR A 141 -9.84 -10.01 -3.05
N THR A 142 -10.80 -9.21 -3.54
CA THR A 142 -11.15 -7.92 -2.96
C THR A 142 -12.29 -8.03 -1.93
N ALA A 143 -12.72 -9.26 -1.62
CA ALA A 143 -13.77 -9.48 -0.63
C ALA A 143 -13.24 -9.17 0.78
N PRO A 144 -13.93 -8.31 1.55
CA PRO A 144 -13.61 -8.10 2.96
C PRO A 144 -13.74 -9.39 3.75
N ALA A 145 -12.87 -9.59 4.74
CA ALA A 145 -12.90 -10.73 5.66
C ALA A 145 -12.61 -10.31 7.10
N SER A 146 -13.37 -10.79 8.08
CA SER A 146 -13.07 -10.48 9.49
C SER A 146 -11.75 -11.12 9.96
N GLY A 147 -11.36 -12.24 9.36
CA GLY A 147 -10.07 -12.90 9.59
C GLY A 147 -8.94 -12.40 8.69
N PRO A 148 -7.75 -13.02 8.79
CA PRO A 148 -6.63 -12.74 7.91
C PRO A 148 -7.00 -12.94 6.43
N ASN A 149 -6.68 -11.95 5.60
CA ASN A 149 -6.79 -12.02 4.14
C ASN A 149 -5.47 -11.58 3.51
N TYR A 150 -4.74 -12.52 2.91
CA TYR A 150 -3.42 -12.26 2.31
C TYR A 150 -3.45 -11.47 0.99
N SER A 151 -4.65 -11.08 0.51
CA SER A 151 -4.81 -10.10 -0.56
C SER A 151 -4.79 -8.65 -0.07
N ARG A 152 -4.72 -8.42 1.26
CA ARG A 152 -4.62 -7.09 1.84
C ARG A 152 -3.18 -6.61 1.93
N PHE A 153 -2.97 -5.41 1.42
CA PHE A 153 -1.71 -4.69 1.48
C PHE A 153 -1.94 -3.30 2.05
N ALA A 154 -0.87 -2.65 2.48
CA ALA A 154 -0.89 -1.25 2.83
C ALA A 154 0.33 -0.54 2.23
N ILE A 155 0.17 0.75 1.97
CA ILE A 155 1.21 1.62 1.42
C ILE A 155 1.75 2.48 2.56
N PHE A 156 3.07 2.57 2.67
CA PHE A 156 3.75 3.41 3.66
C PHE A 156 4.72 4.34 2.96
N LYS A 157 4.81 5.58 3.44
CA LYS A 157 5.75 6.56 2.93
C LYS A 157 7.16 6.17 3.37
N SER A 158 8.10 6.26 2.46
CA SER A 158 9.52 6.08 2.78
C SER A 158 10.07 7.33 3.45
N GLU A 159 10.88 7.11 4.49
CA GLU A 159 11.67 8.17 5.12
C GLU A 159 12.94 8.49 4.32
N VAL A 160 13.30 7.64 3.35
CA VAL A 160 14.52 7.78 2.56
C VAL A 160 14.21 8.68 1.34
N PRO A 161 14.87 9.85 1.23
CA PRO A 161 14.69 10.71 0.06
C PRO A 161 15.27 10.08 -1.19
N HIS A 162 14.53 10.12 -2.29
CA HIS A 162 15.00 9.64 -3.59
C HIS A 162 14.84 10.72 -4.68
N PRO A 163 15.80 11.66 -4.79
CA PRO A 163 15.78 12.66 -5.86
C PRO A 163 15.70 12.00 -7.25
N PRO A 164 14.90 12.55 -8.19
CA PRO A 164 14.19 13.83 -8.12
C PRO A 164 12.81 13.76 -7.45
N HIS A 165 12.39 12.60 -6.94
CA HIS A 165 11.07 12.42 -6.35
C HIS A 165 11.06 12.88 -4.88
N ASN A 166 10.09 13.73 -4.55
CA ASN A 166 9.93 14.24 -3.18
C ASN A 166 9.33 13.20 -2.23
N THR A 167 8.60 12.23 -2.78
CA THR A 167 7.91 11.21 -2.01
C THR A 167 8.01 9.87 -2.71
N THR A 168 8.44 8.86 -1.98
CA THR A 168 8.42 7.44 -2.39
C THR A 168 7.67 6.62 -1.36
N TYR A 169 7.23 5.44 -1.77
CA TYR A 169 6.42 4.55 -0.95
C TYR A 169 6.90 3.11 -1.05
N TYR A 170 6.63 2.33 -0.03
CA TYR A 170 6.83 0.89 -0.05
C TYR A 170 5.56 0.17 0.40
N PHE A 171 5.42 -1.09 -0.02
CA PHE A 171 4.26 -1.90 0.33
C PHE A 171 4.54 -2.80 1.52
N LYS A 172 3.52 -3.07 2.34
CA LYS A 172 3.52 -4.15 3.32
C LYS A 172 2.38 -5.13 3.07
N SER A 173 2.61 -6.40 3.37
CA SER A 173 1.54 -7.41 3.47
C SER A 173 0.87 -7.30 4.83
N CYS A 174 -0.44 -7.00 4.86
CA CYS A 174 -1.18 -6.69 6.09
C CYS A 174 -2.49 -7.49 6.15
N PRO A 175 -2.47 -8.75 6.63
CA PRO A 175 -3.63 -9.63 6.53
C PRO A 175 -4.86 -9.19 7.31
N CYS A 176 -4.69 -8.42 8.38
CA CYS A 176 -5.79 -7.80 9.09
C CYS A 176 -6.08 -6.43 8.52
N GLY A 177 -7.37 -6.14 8.31
CA GLY A 177 -7.83 -4.82 7.89
C GLY A 177 -7.37 -3.72 8.85
N VAL A 178 -6.89 -2.60 8.32
CA VAL A 178 -6.49 -1.39 9.04
C VAL A 178 -7.20 -0.21 8.38
N GLY A 179 -7.70 0.74 9.17
CA GLY A 179 -8.50 1.86 8.64
C GLY A 179 -9.89 1.46 8.17
N VAL A 180 -10.40 0.29 8.60
CA VAL A 180 -11.73 -0.23 8.27
C VAL A 180 -12.69 -0.08 9.45
N GLU A 181 -13.97 0.20 9.17
CA GLU A 181 -15.00 0.34 10.21
C GLU A 181 -15.46 -1.00 10.79
N SER A 182 -15.28 -2.09 10.04
CA SER A 182 -15.72 -3.42 10.44
C SER A 182 -14.71 -4.12 11.35
N PRO A 183 -15.17 -4.97 12.30
CA PRO A 183 -14.28 -5.78 13.12
C PRO A 183 -13.34 -6.64 12.27
N THR A 184 -12.07 -6.60 12.63
CA THR A 184 -10.97 -7.27 11.94
C THR A 184 -10.08 -7.97 12.95
N CYS A 185 -9.25 -8.90 12.47
CA CYS A 185 -8.26 -9.57 13.30
C CYS A 185 -7.21 -8.59 13.86
N ARG A 186 -6.42 -9.03 14.85
CA ARG A 186 -5.53 -8.15 15.63
C ARG A 186 -4.03 -8.32 15.37
N MET A 187 -3.64 -8.95 14.26
CA MET A 187 -2.23 -9.08 13.93
C MET A 187 -1.74 -7.85 13.16
N GLY A 188 -0.46 -7.48 13.36
CA GLY A 188 0.18 -6.44 12.56
C GLY A 188 0.47 -6.90 11.13
N CYS A 189 1.02 -5.99 10.32
CA CYS A 189 1.56 -6.35 9.02
C CYS A 189 2.71 -7.36 9.15
N LEU A 190 2.80 -8.29 8.21
CA LEU A 190 3.76 -9.39 8.24
C LEU A 190 5.15 -8.96 7.83
N THR A 191 5.26 -8.25 6.71
CA THR A 191 6.53 -8.00 6.05
C THR A 191 6.41 -6.82 5.09
N SER A 192 7.51 -6.09 4.90
CA SER A 192 7.66 -5.15 3.80
C SER A 192 8.02 -5.90 2.52
N LEU A 193 7.53 -5.42 1.39
CA LEU A 193 7.73 -6.08 0.10
C LEU A 193 8.95 -5.51 -0.61
N GLY A 194 9.85 -6.40 -1.00
CA GLY A 194 11.05 -6.10 -1.77
C GLY A 194 11.21 -7.03 -2.96
N LEU A 195 12.16 -6.71 -3.84
CA LEU A 195 12.51 -7.49 -5.00
C LEU A 195 13.58 -8.52 -4.62
N ASN A 196 13.26 -9.81 -4.79
CA ASN A 196 14.21 -10.90 -4.64
C ASN A 196 14.47 -11.54 -6.01
N ASN A 197 15.73 -11.89 -6.28
CA ASN A 197 16.07 -12.60 -7.51
C ASN A 197 15.66 -14.07 -7.39
N PHE A 198 14.77 -14.51 -8.27
CA PHE A 198 14.35 -15.89 -8.39
C PHE A 198 14.46 -16.33 -9.85
N ASN A 199 15.39 -17.26 -10.12
CA ASN A 199 15.65 -17.80 -11.47
C ASN A 199 15.90 -16.71 -12.54
N GLY A 200 16.57 -15.61 -12.16
CA GLY A 200 16.89 -14.52 -13.10
C GLY A 200 15.77 -13.49 -13.27
N HIS A 201 14.65 -13.63 -12.57
CA HIS A 201 13.58 -12.64 -12.51
C HIS A 201 13.54 -12.01 -11.11
N PHE A 202 13.35 -10.69 -11.03
CA PHE A 202 13.10 -10.05 -9.73
C PHE A 202 11.62 -10.19 -9.39
N VAL A 203 11.31 -10.96 -8.35
CA VAL A 203 9.95 -11.23 -7.88
C VAL A 203 9.69 -10.40 -6.63
N LEU A 204 8.53 -9.74 -6.58
CA LEU A 204 8.10 -9.02 -5.40
C LEU A 204 7.73 -10.02 -4.30
N SER A 205 8.32 -9.85 -3.13
CA SER A 205 8.29 -10.84 -2.06
C SER A 205 8.57 -10.23 -0.69
N GLY A 206 8.33 -11.01 0.37
CA GLY A 206 8.63 -10.59 1.73
C GLY A 206 10.13 -10.35 1.93
N SER A 207 10.48 -9.16 2.39
CA SER A 207 11.87 -8.69 2.58
C SER A 207 12.14 -8.25 4.02
N GLY A 208 11.20 -8.51 4.94
CA GLY A 208 11.28 -8.07 6.33
C GLY A 208 11.13 -6.56 6.43
N ASN A 209 12.21 -5.86 6.79
CA ASN A 209 12.23 -4.40 6.91
C ASN A 209 12.81 -3.71 5.66
N ASN A 210 13.31 -4.46 4.68
CA ASN A 210 13.97 -3.92 3.50
C ASN A 210 13.01 -3.85 2.32
N GLY A 211 11.95 -3.04 2.46
CA GLY A 211 11.01 -2.79 1.37
C GLY A 211 11.70 -2.08 0.20
N ASN A 212 11.27 -2.38 -1.03
CA ASN A 212 11.64 -1.55 -2.17
C ASN A 212 10.74 -0.32 -2.20
N ASP A 213 11.37 0.81 -2.49
CA ASP A 213 10.67 2.07 -2.70
C ASP A 213 10.16 2.19 -4.13
N TRP A 214 9.02 2.87 -4.26
CA TRP A 214 8.27 3.03 -5.48
C TRP A 214 7.72 4.45 -5.60
N VAL A 215 7.50 4.84 -6.84
CA VAL A 215 6.79 6.04 -7.25
C VAL A 215 5.60 5.62 -8.08
N PHE A 216 4.45 6.23 -7.81
CA PHE A 216 3.25 6.02 -8.61
C PHE A 216 3.23 7.02 -9.77
N VAL A 217 3.01 6.54 -10.98
CA VAL A 217 2.87 7.38 -12.18
C VAL A 217 1.50 7.12 -12.77
N LYS A 218 0.64 8.13 -12.79
CA LYS A 218 -0.71 8.00 -13.32
C LYS A 218 -0.70 7.57 -14.78
N ALA A 219 -1.36 6.45 -15.09
CA ALA A 219 -1.51 5.98 -16.46
C ALA A 219 -2.55 6.85 -17.18
N GLN A 220 -2.19 7.36 -18.36
CA GLN A 220 -3.12 8.11 -19.20
C GLN A 220 -4.15 7.15 -19.80
N LYS A 221 -5.41 7.57 -19.91
CA LYS A 221 -6.40 6.79 -20.70
C LYS A 221 -5.89 6.71 -22.14
N GLU A 222 -5.82 5.49 -22.66
CA GLU A 222 -5.53 5.23 -24.07
C GLU A 222 -6.60 5.96 -24.91
N GLY A 223 -6.19 7.08 -25.54
CA GLY A 223 -7.09 8.07 -26.12
C GLY A 223 -6.59 9.52 -26.06
N ALA A 224 -5.61 9.83 -25.22
CA ALA A 224 -4.95 11.14 -25.19
C ALA A 224 -3.78 11.28 -26.19
N MET A 225 -3.56 10.31 -27.09
CA MET A 225 -2.67 10.44 -28.25
C MET A 225 -3.38 11.18 -29.41
N GLY A 226 -4.04 12.29 -29.09
CA GLY A 226 -4.73 13.16 -30.03
C GLY A 226 -3.98 14.47 -30.16
N SER A 227 -3.25 14.61 -31.27
CA SER A 227 -2.79 15.90 -31.84
C SER A 227 -1.71 16.68 -31.08
N LYS A 228 -0.46 16.50 -31.52
CA LYS A 228 0.47 17.62 -31.70
C LYS A 228 1.52 17.30 -32.79
N ILE A 229 1.06 16.93 -33.98
CA ILE A 229 1.86 17.16 -35.18
C ILE A 229 1.78 18.67 -35.43
N ARG A 230 2.84 19.42 -35.07
CA ARG A 230 3.00 20.78 -35.59
C ARG A 230 3.05 20.68 -37.12
N PRO A 231 2.24 21.44 -37.88
CA PRO A 231 2.46 21.54 -39.31
C PRO A 231 3.85 22.15 -39.51
N VAL A 232 4.72 21.43 -40.20
CA VAL A 232 5.94 22.02 -40.76
C VAL A 232 5.47 23.00 -41.83
N ALA A 233 5.67 24.29 -41.58
CA ALA A 233 5.44 25.32 -42.57
C ALA A 233 6.33 25.03 -43.79
N SER A 234 5.72 24.65 -44.91
CA SER A 234 6.44 24.57 -46.17
C SER A 234 6.80 25.99 -46.60
N ARG A 235 8.10 26.29 -46.56
CA ARG A 235 8.69 27.49 -47.14
C ARG A 235 8.53 27.39 -48.66
N ALA A 236 7.55 28.10 -49.22
CA ALA A 236 7.48 28.35 -50.64
C ALA A 236 8.74 29.12 -51.06
N LYS A 237 9.51 28.56 -52.01
CA LYS A 237 10.57 29.27 -52.72
C LYS A 237 9.92 30.08 -53.85
N ALA A 238 10.43 31.31 -54.00
CA ALA A 238 10.16 32.25 -55.09
C ALA A 238 10.47 31.65 -56.47
#